data_AF-A0A9E3NKH4-F1
#
_entry.id   AF-A0A9E3NKH4-F1
#
_cell.length_a   1.000
_cell.length_b   1.000
_cell.length_c   1.000
_cell.angle_alpha   90.00
_cell.angle_beta   90.00
_cell.angle_gamma   90.00
#
_symmetry.space_group_name_H-M   'P 1'
#
loop_
_entity.id
_entity.type
_entity.pdbx_description
1 polymer ?
#
loop_
_entity_poly.entity_id
_entity_poly.type
_entity_poly.pdbx_seq_one_letter_code
_entity_poly.pdbx_strand_id
1 'polypeptide(L)'
;MSSISSIRNEYTKAALDIDSVHHNPVEQFGQWFNEALAAKLPEPTAMHLATVNAQGRPSGRMVLLKGIENSKFVFFTNYQSSKGKELDENPVCALTFFWPELERQVRIEGTVTRIEAERSDAYFQSRPRGSQIGAWSSPQSMPIKNREILEQRVQEIEKRFEHQDPLPRPHQWGGYEVEPMLIEFWQGRPSRLHDRILYTKADNAWKISRLAP
;
A
#
# COMPACT_ATOMS: atom_id res chain seq x y z
N MET A 1 -10.88 26.29 22.85
CA MET A 1 -10.38 25.42 21.77
C MET A 1 -11.40 25.40 20.66
N SER A 2 -11.00 25.52 19.41
CA SER A 2 -11.91 25.35 18.27
C SER A 2 -12.52 23.95 18.33
N SER A 3 -13.84 23.86 18.12
CA SER A 3 -14.50 22.55 18.03
C SER A 3 -13.92 21.76 16.86
N ILE A 4 -13.83 20.43 16.98
CA ILE A 4 -13.38 19.57 15.87
C ILE A 4 -14.23 19.84 14.61
N SER A 5 -15.54 20.05 14.78
CA SER A 5 -16.47 20.38 13.69
C SER A 5 -16.20 21.71 12.97
N SER A 6 -15.43 22.62 13.57
CA SER A 6 -15.12 23.94 12.98
C SER A 6 -13.84 23.96 12.14
N ILE A 7 -13.05 22.89 12.15
CA ILE A 7 -11.84 22.80 11.33
C ILE A 7 -12.27 22.60 9.87
N ARG A 8 -11.91 23.55 9.00
CA ARG A 8 -12.24 23.53 7.56
C ARG A 8 -11.01 23.86 6.74
N ASN A 9 -10.82 23.11 5.66
CA ASN A 9 -9.94 23.46 4.56
C ASN A 9 -10.82 23.62 3.32
N GLU A 10 -10.57 24.67 2.53
CA GLU A 10 -11.15 24.76 1.19
C GLU A 10 -10.19 24.09 0.21
N TYR A 11 -10.75 23.27 -0.68
CA TYR A 11 -9.99 22.52 -1.67
C TYR A 11 -10.10 23.21 -3.03
N THR A 12 -8.98 23.69 -3.57
CA THR A 12 -8.98 24.51 -4.79
C THR A 12 -7.89 24.16 -5.80
N LYS A 13 -7.10 23.10 -5.56
CA LYS A 13 -5.85 22.89 -6.32
C LYS A 13 -6.06 22.40 -7.76
N ALA A 14 -7.07 21.57 -8.01
CA ALA A 14 -7.32 21.02 -9.34
C ALA A 14 -8.79 20.60 -9.50
N ALA A 15 -9.15 20.18 -10.72
CA ALA A 15 -10.42 19.54 -11.06
C ALA A 15 -10.12 18.19 -11.73
N LEU A 16 -11.09 17.28 -11.70
CA LEU A 16 -11.00 15.99 -12.38
C LEU A 16 -12.26 15.77 -13.21
N ASP A 17 -12.08 15.61 -14.52
CA ASP A 17 -13.18 15.35 -15.44
C ASP A 17 -13.11 13.98 -16.10
N ILE A 18 -14.27 13.34 -16.28
CA ILE A 18 -14.41 12.01 -16.84
C ILE A 18 -13.90 11.93 -18.29
N ASP A 19 -14.00 13.03 -19.03
CA ASP A 19 -13.51 13.12 -20.41
C ASP A 19 -11.99 13.36 -20.49
N SER A 20 -11.36 13.71 -19.36
CA SER A 20 -9.94 14.05 -19.29
C SER A 20 -9.05 12.94 -18.72
N VAL A 21 -9.67 11.89 -18.16
CA VAL A 21 -8.93 10.79 -17.55
C VAL A 21 -8.53 9.72 -18.55
N HIS A 22 -7.44 9.02 -18.25
CA HIS A 22 -7.02 7.85 -19.04
C HIS A 22 -8.07 6.73 -18.99
N HIS A 23 -8.24 6.00 -20.09
CA HIS A 23 -9.14 4.83 -20.12
C HIS A 23 -8.65 3.68 -19.22
N ASN A 24 -7.33 3.53 -19.09
CA ASN A 24 -6.72 2.59 -18.17
C ASN A 24 -6.47 3.28 -16.81
N PRO A 25 -7.09 2.81 -15.72
CA PRO A 25 -6.93 3.44 -14.42
C PRO A 25 -5.53 3.30 -13.83
N VAL A 26 -4.74 2.30 -14.24
CA VAL A 26 -3.35 2.17 -13.78
C VAL A 26 -2.46 3.24 -14.43
N GLU A 27 -2.74 3.60 -15.68
CA GLU A 27 -2.09 4.75 -16.34
C GLU A 27 -2.49 6.06 -15.65
N GLN A 28 -3.78 6.22 -15.33
CA GLN A 28 -4.26 7.38 -14.56
C GLN A 28 -3.58 7.49 -13.18
N PHE A 29 -3.41 6.35 -12.49
CA PHE A 29 -2.65 6.30 -11.25
C PHE A 29 -1.21 6.73 -11.45
N GLY A 30 -0.55 6.20 -12.49
CA GLY A 30 0.83 6.53 -12.84
C GLY A 30 1.03 8.04 -13.04
N GLN A 31 0.10 8.70 -13.72
CA GLN A 31 0.11 10.15 -13.88
C GLN A 31 0.08 10.86 -12.51
N TRP A 32 -0.91 10.58 -11.67
CA TRP A 32 -1.03 11.24 -10.37
C TRP A 32 0.13 10.93 -9.43
N PHE A 33 0.66 9.71 -9.49
CA PHE A 33 1.82 9.30 -8.72
C PHE A 33 3.07 10.07 -9.15
N ASN A 34 3.29 10.25 -10.46
CA ASN A 34 4.39 11.07 -10.98
C ASN A 34 4.25 12.55 -10.57
N GLU A 35 3.03 13.08 -10.55
CA GLU A 35 2.76 14.43 -10.05
C GLU A 35 3.07 14.55 -8.55
N ALA A 36 2.74 13.55 -7.73
CA ALA A 36 3.12 13.50 -6.32
C ALA A 36 4.64 13.43 -6.11
N LEU A 37 5.36 12.67 -6.94
CA LEU A 37 6.82 12.63 -6.93
C LEU A 37 7.43 13.98 -7.33
N ALA A 38 6.92 14.60 -8.41
CA ALA A 38 7.39 15.90 -8.89
C ALA A 38 7.14 17.02 -7.88
N ALA A 39 6.01 16.96 -7.17
CA ALA A 39 5.69 17.86 -6.06
C ALA A 39 6.52 17.59 -4.79
N LYS A 40 7.36 16.55 -4.78
CA LYS A 40 8.20 16.14 -3.64
C LYS A 40 7.38 15.93 -2.37
N LEU A 41 6.22 15.30 -2.50
CA LEU A 41 5.40 15.00 -1.33
C LEU A 41 6.15 14.09 -0.36
N PRO A 42 5.91 14.23 0.96
CA PRO A 42 6.42 13.28 1.91
C PRO A 42 5.77 11.90 1.69
N GLU A 43 6.58 10.83 1.69
CA GLU A 43 6.10 9.44 1.63
C GLU A 43 5.02 9.16 0.55
N PRO A 44 5.23 9.54 -0.73
CA PRO A 44 4.19 9.43 -1.75
C PRO A 44 3.79 7.98 -2.06
N THR A 45 4.66 7.02 -1.69
CA THR A 45 4.45 5.58 -1.82
C THR A 45 3.64 4.98 -0.67
N ALA A 46 3.43 5.71 0.43
CA ALA A 46 2.70 5.20 1.57
C ALA A 46 1.22 5.04 1.24
N MET A 47 0.69 3.86 1.56
CA MET A 47 -0.71 3.50 1.33
C MET A 47 -1.27 2.80 2.55
N HIS A 48 -2.51 3.11 2.89
CA HIS A 48 -3.27 2.36 3.88
C HIS A 48 -3.78 1.06 3.25
N LEU A 49 -3.35 -0.08 3.78
CA LEU A 49 -3.81 -1.41 3.41
C LEU A 49 -4.88 -1.89 4.42
N ALA A 50 -6.10 -2.04 3.93
CA ALA A 50 -7.19 -2.70 4.64
C ALA A 50 -7.31 -4.17 4.22
N THR A 51 -7.45 -5.04 5.21
CA THR A 51 -7.66 -6.49 5.06
C THR A 51 -8.81 -6.91 5.96
N VAL A 52 -9.34 -8.11 5.76
CA VAL A 52 -10.47 -8.63 6.53
C VAL A 52 -10.14 -10.04 7.00
N ASN A 53 -10.31 -10.32 8.29
CA ASN A 53 -10.07 -11.66 8.82
C ASN A 53 -11.23 -12.63 8.51
N ALA A 54 -11.07 -13.92 8.81
CA ALA A 54 -12.10 -14.93 8.58
C ALA A 54 -13.45 -14.68 9.29
N GLN A 55 -13.52 -13.80 10.30
CA GLN A 55 -14.76 -13.40 10.97
C GLN A 55 -15.39 -12.13 10.38
N GLY A 56 -14.89 -11.64 9.23
CA GLY A 56 -15.40 -10.43 8.59
C GLY A 56 -14.97 -9.13 9.28
N ARG A 57 -14.00 -9.16 10.19
CA ARG A 57 -13.51 -7.96 10.89
C ARG A 57 -12.42 -7.27 10.07
N PRO A 58 -12.59 -5.98 9.71
CA PRO A 58 -11.57 -5.25 8.99
C PRO A 58 -10.40 -4.86 9.91
N SER A 59 -9.21 -4.81 9.35
CA SER A 59 -8.02 -4.26 9.99
C SER A 59 -7.22 -3.43 8.98
N GLY A 60 -6.57 -2.37 9.45
CA GLY A 60 -5.92 -1.36 8.61
C GLY A 60 -4.54 -0.98 9.13
N ARG A 61 -3.59 -0.73 8.21
CA ARG A 61 -2.24 -0.23 8.53
C ARG A 61 -1.58 0.39 7.31
N MET A 62 -0.58 1.22 7.52
CA MET A 62 0.26 1.73 6.43
C MET A 62 1.27 0.67 5.95
N VAL A 63 1.43 0.58 4.64
CA VAL A 63 2.49 -0.14 3.93
C VAL A 63 3.01 0.75 2.80
N LEU A 64 4.10 0.35 2.14
CA LEU A 64 4.69 1.12 1.05
C LEU A 64 4.47 0.38 -0.27
N LEU A 65 3.98 1.10 -1.28
CA LEU A 65 4.02 0.67 -2.67
C LEU A 65 5.50 0.52 -3.11
N LYS A 66 5.84 -0.60 -3.74
CA LYS A 66 7.20 -0.89 -4.21
C LYS A 66 7.32 -1.11 -5.70
N GLY A 67 6.19 -1.28 -6.39
CA GLY A 67 6.16 -1.36 -7.83
C GLY A 67 4.74 -1.42 -8.35
N ILE A 68 4.60 -1.16 -9.65
CA ILE A 68 3.42 -1.48 -10.43
C ILE A 68 3.90 -2.34 -11.59
N GLU A 69 3.49 -3.60 -11.60
CA GLU A 69 3.96 -4.59 -12.57
C GLU A 69 2.74 -5.31 -13.16
N ASN A 70 2.65 -5.38 -14.48
CA ASN A 70 1.50 -5.99 -15.17
C ASN A 70 0.14 -5.47 -14.68
N SER A 71 0.04 -4.16 -14.44
CA SER A 71 -1.15 -3.49 -13.88
C SER A 71 -1.54 -3.93 -12.45
N LYS A 72 -0.61 -4.53 -11.70
CA LYS A 72 -0.80 -4.93 -10.29
C LYS A 72 0.09 -4.13 -9.35
N PHE A 73 -0.41 -3.85 -8.15
CA PHE A 73 0.27 -3.02 -7.16
C PHE A 73 1.07 -3.90 -6.19
N VAL A 74 2.38 -3.72 -6.12
CA VAL A 74 3.28 -4.61 -5.37
C VAL A 74 3.69 -3.99 -4.03
N PHE A 75 3.61 -4.77 -2.96
CA PHE A 75 4.14 -4.41 -1.64
C PHE A 75 4.76 -5.62 -0.94
N PHE A 76 5.61 -5.39 0.07
CA PHE A 76 6.33 -6.44 0.78
C PHE A 76 6.04 -6.44 2.27
N THR A 77 5.93 -7.62 2.87
CA THR A 77 5.60 -7.78 4.29
C THR A 77 6.12 -9.12 4.83
N ASN A 78 5.90 -9.35 6.12
CA ASN A 78 6.01 -10.66 6.73
C ASN A 78 4.67 -11.42 6.57
N TYR A 79 4.69 -12.60 5.95
CA TYR A 79 3.55 -13.49 5.72
C TYR A 79 2.93 -14.02 7.02
N GLN A 80 3.70 -14.12 8.11
CA GLN A 80 3.19 -14.54 9.42
C GLN A 80 2.59 -13.39 10.25
N SER A 81 2.64 -12.15 9.74
CA SER A 81 2.00 -11.01 10.39
C SER A 81 0.47 -11.11 10.37
N SER A 82 -0.23 -10.29 11.17
CA SER A 82 -1.70 -10.29 11.16
C SER A 82 -2.26 -10.09 9.76
N LYS A 83 -1.72 -9.13 8.99
CA LYS A 83 -2.16 -8.89 7.61
C LYS A 83 -1.83 -10.05 6.67
N GLY A 84 -0.68 -10.73 6.87
CA GLY A 84 -0.28 -11.86 6.04
C GLY A 84 -1.22 -13.04 6.23
N LYS A 85 -1.53 -13.37 7.48
CA LYS A 85 -2.52 -14.40 7.83
C LYS A 85 -3.92 -14.07 7.31
N GLU A 86 -4.36 -12.83 7.49
CA GLU A 86 -5.66 -12.37 6.96
C GLU A 86 -5.72 -12.51 5.43
N LEU A 87 -4.66 -12.14 4.71
CA LEU A 87 -4.59 -12.24 3.24
C LEU A 87 -4.49 -13.68 2.73
N ASP A 88 -3.89 -14.58 3.51
CA ASP A 88 -3.85 -16.01 3.16
C ASP A 88 -5.24 -16.66 3.34
N GLU A 89 -6.04 -16.20 4.31
CA GLU A 89 -7.41 -16.68 4.55
C GLU A 89 -8.44 -16.02 3.62
N ASN A 90 -8.27 -14.72 3.35
CA ASN A 90 -9.14 -13.92 2.51
C ASN A 90 -8.30 -12.96 1.65
N PRO A 91 -8.15 -13.22 0.34
CA PRO A 91 -7.26 -12.44 -0.51
C PRO A 91 -7.80 -11.04 -0.83
N VAL A 92 -9.02 -10.69 -0.44
CA VAL A 92 -9.61 -9.38 -0.71
C VAL A 92 -8.96 -8.31 0.16
N CYS A 93 -8.58 -7.20 -0.45
CA CYS A 93 -8.03 -6.05 0.25
C CYS A 93 -8.44 -4.72 -0.39
N ALA A 94 -8.20 -3.63 0.33
CA ALA A 94 -8.26 -2.28 -0.22
C ALA A 94 -6.98 -1.50 0.07
N LEU A 95 -6.52 -0.73 -0.91
CA LEU A 95 -5.43 0.22 -0.79
C LEU A 95 -6.01 1.64 -0.81
N THR A 96 -5.46 2.55 0.00
CA THR A 96 -5.82 3.97 -0.06
C THR A 96 -4.57 4.81 0.01
N PHE A 97 -4.35 5.61 -1.04
CA PHE A 97 -3.35 6.66 -1.09
C PHE A 97 -4.03 7.98 -0.74
N PHE A 98 -3.39 8.77 0.11
CA PHE A 98 -3.86 10.10 0.45
C PHE A 98 -2.70 11.09 0.33
N TRP A 99 -2.85 12.03 -0.60
CA TRP A 99 -1.89 13.08 -0.89
C TRP A 99 -2.53 14.43 -0.55
N PRO A 100 -2.55 14.82 0.74
CA PRO A 100 -3.27 16.00 1.21
C PRO A 100 -2.76 17.29 0.53
N GLU A 101 -1.47 17.38 0.24
CA GLU A 101 -0.86 18.52 -0.43
C GLU A 101 -1.30 18.66 -1.90
N LEU A 102 -1.88 17.63 -2.51
CA LEU A 102 -2.50 17.72 -3.83
C LEU A 102 -4.03 17.64 -3.76
N GLU A 103 -4.57 17.50 -2.54
CA GLU A 103 -6.01 17.34 -2.30
C GLU A 103 -6.55 16.11 -3.04
N ARG A 104 -5.77 15.02 -3.03
CA ARG A 104 -6.08 13.80 -3.79
C ARG A 104 -6.15 12.58 -2.90
N GLN A 105 -7.03 11.69 -3.29
CA GLN A 105 -7.09 10.34 -2.76
C GLN A 105 -7.27 9.36 -3.91
N VAL A 106 -6.59 8.22 -3.84
CA VAL A 106 -6.85 7.08 -4.71
C VAL A 106 -7.21 5.87 -3.87
N ARG A 107 -8.37 5.27 -4.13
CA ARG A 107 -8.78 3.99 -3.53
C ARG A 107 -8.66 2.89 -4.57
N ILE A 108 -8.18 1.74 -4.15
CA ILE A 108 -8.08 0.54 -4.98
C ILE A 108 -8.68 -0.61 -4.19
N GLU A 109 -9.59 -1.37 -4.79
CA GLU A 109 -10.09 -2.63 -4.22
C GLU A 109 -9.75 -3.77 -5.17
N GLY A 110 -9.36 -4.91 -4.61
CA GLY A 110 -8.87 -6.01 -5.41
C GLY A 110 -8.51 -7.25 -4.60
N THR A 111 -7.91 -8.21 -5.26
CA THR A 111 -7.43 -9.47 -4.66
C THR A 111 -5.92 -9.52 -4.69
N VAL A 112 -5.32 -10.07 -3.64
CA VAL A 112 -3.88 -10.26 -3.56
C VAL A 112 -3.46 -11.66 -3.98
N THR A 113 -2.27 -11.76 -4.56
CA THR A 113 -1.53 -13.02 -4.72
C THR A 113 -0.11 -12.82 -4.21
N ARG A 114 0.50 -13.88 -3.64
CA ARG A 114 1.93 -13.84 -3.33
C ARG A 114 2.71 -13.82 -4.65
N ILE A 115 3.75 -13.00 -4.71
CA ILE A 115 4.65 -12.99 -5.88
C ILE A 115 5.59 -14.19 -5.85
N GLU A 116 6.24 -14.46 -6.97
CA GLU A 116 7.25 -15.51 -7.10
C GLU A 116 8.38 -15.34 -6.07
N ALA A 117 8.93 -16.46 -5.59
CA ALA A 117 9.95 -16.46 -4.55
C ALA A 117 11.20 -15.68 -5.00
N GLU A 118 11.57 -15.82 -6.26
CA GLU A 118 12.72 -15.19 -6.90
C GLU A 118 12.58 -13.66 -6.94
N ARG A 119 11.36 -13.14 -7.22
CA ARG A 119 11.07 -11.69 -7.13
C ARG A 119 11.16 -11.20 -5.69
N SER A 120 10.69 -12.00 -4.74
CA SER A 120 10.84 -11.70 -3.32
C SER A 120 12.30 -11.69 -2.88
N ASP A 121 13.12 -12.63 -3.38
CA ASP A 121 14.55 -12.69 -3.12
C ASP A 121 15.26 -11.46 -3.70
N ALA A 122 15.01 -11.13 -4.97
CA ALA A 122 15.62 -9.99 -5.64
C ALA A 122 15.34 -8.67 -4.89
N TYR A 123 14.09 -8.42 -4.50
CA TYR A 123 13.76 -7.22 -3.72
C TYR A 123 14.28 -7.30 -2.28
N PHE A 124 14.38 -8.48 -1.67
CA PHE A 124 15.04 -8.61 -0.35
C PHE A 124 16.52 -8.21 -0.43
N GLN A 125 17.23 -8.65 -1.47
CA GLN A 125 18.65 -8.36 -1.65
C GLN A 125 18.94 -6.88 -1.93
N SER A 126 18.00 -6.13 -2.51
CA SER A 126 18.17 -4.69 -2.73
C SER A 126 18.02 -3.83 -1.46
N ARG A 127 17.51 -4.41 -0.36
CA ARG A 127 17.30 -3.69 0.90
C ARG A 127 18.61 -3.50 1.65
N PRO A 128 18.78 -2.39 2.41
CA PRO A 128 19.92 -2.21 3.30
C PRO A 128 20.07 -3.40 4.27
N ARG A 129 21.30 -3.83 4.56
CA ARG A 129 21.56 -5.01 5.40
C ARG A 129 20.83 -4.96 6.76
N GLY A 130 20.79 -3.81 7.42
CA GLY A 130 20.01 -3.65 8.67
C GLY A 130 18.50 -3.92 8.50
N SER A 131 17.91 -3.57 7.35
CA SER A 131 16.53 -3.91 7.01
C SER A 131 16.33 -5.41 6.73
N GLN A 132 17.32 -6.07 6.14
CA GLN A 132 17.32 -7.51 5.93
C GLN A 132 17.39 -8.26 7.28
N ILE A 133 18.30 -7.85 8.17
CA ILE A 133 18.40 -8.35 9.55
C ILE A 133 17.09 -8.13 10.32
N GLY A 134 16.50 -6.94 10.20
CA GLY A 134 15.22 -6.62 10.84
C GLY A 134 14.07 -7.54 10.42
N ALA A 135 14.06 -8.00 9.16
CA ALA A 135 13.06 -8.93 8.65
C ALA A 135 13.20 -10.35 9.24
N TRP A 136 14.41 -10.76 9.61
CA TRP A 136 14.67 -12.00 10.36
C TRP A 136 14.33 -11.87 11.85
N SER A 137 14.64 -10.72 12.44
CA SER A 137 14.64 -10.54 13.89
C SER A 137 13.23 -10.32 14.45
N SER A 138 12.35 -9.65 13.70
CA SER A 138 11.04 -9.23 14.19
C SER A 138 9.95 -10.30 13.99
N PRO A 139 9.31 -10.79 15.08
CA PRO A 139 8.12 -11.64 14.99
C PRO A 139 6.88 -10.76 14.70
N GLN A 140 6.84 -10.13 13.52
CA GLN A 140 5.91 -9.04 13.22
C GLN A 140 4.45 -9.36 13.64
N SER A 141 3.85 -8.51 14.47
CA SER A 141 2.48 -8.62 15.04
C SER A 141 2.29 -9.62 16.18
N MET A 142 3.34 -10.31 16.64
CA MET A 142 3.26 -11.07 17.89
C MET A 142 3.51 -10.16 19.10
N PRO A 143 2.78 -10.35 20.21
CA PRO A 143 3.12 -9.70 21.47
C PRO A 143 4.53 -10.08 21.91
N ILE A 144 5.30 -9.08 22.35
CA ILE A 144 6.61 -9.25 22.98
C ILE A 144 6.61 -8.53 24.32
N LYS A 145 7.41 -9.01 25.27
CA LYS A 145 7.44 -8.45 26.62
C LYS A 145 7.91 -6.99 26.64
N ASN A 146 8.94 -6.68 25.87
CA ASN A 146 9.63 -5.39 25.86
C ASN A 146 10.52 -5.25 24.62
N ARG A 147 11.17 -4.09 24.49
CA ARG A 147 12.01 -3.73 23.34
C ARG A 147 13.31 -4.53 23.30
N GLU A 148 13.86 -4.86 24.46
CA GLU A 148 15.15 -5.56 24.62
C GLU A 148 15.15 -6.91 23.90
N ILE A 149 13.98 -7.58 23.81
CA ILE A 149 13.83 -8.83 23.03
C ILE A 149 14.16 -8.60 21.55
N LEU A 150 13.78 -7.46 20.96
CA LEU A 150 14.09 -7.18 19.55
C LEU A 150 15.58 -6.91 19.36
N GLU A 151 16.20 -6.18 20.28
CA GLU A 151 17.62 -5.83 20.25
C GLU A 151 18.49 -7.09 20.39
N GLN A 152 18.13 -8.00 21.30
CA GLN A 152 18.78 -9.30 21.45
C GLN A 152 18.66 -10.15 20.18
N ARG A 153 17.47 -10.23 19.58
CA ARG A 153 17.26 -10.97 18.32
C ARG A 153 18.06 -10.40 17.16
N VAL A 154 18.19 -9.07 17.08
CA VAL A 154 19.05 -8.43 16.07
C VAL A 154 20.50 -8.89 16.25
N GLN A 155 21.04 -8.83 17.46
CA GLN A 155 22.41 -9.28 17.75
C GLN A 155 22.61 -10.78 17.44
N GLU A 156 21.65 -11.62 17.81
CA GLU A 156 21.67 -13.06 17.51
C GLU A 156 21.72 -13.33 16.01
N ILE A 157 20.90 -12.62 15.22
CA ILE A 157 20.82 -12.78 13.76
C ILE A 157 22.05 -12.20 13.07
N GLU A 158 22.57 -11.06 13.53
CA GLU A 158 23.84 -10.50 13.05
C GLU A 158 25.00 -11.47 13.26
N LYS A 159 25.11 -12.05 14.46
CA LYS A 159 26.12 -13.06 14.76
C LYS A 159 25.93 -14.34 13.95
N ARG A 160 24.68 -14.81 13.82
CA ARG A 160 24.36 -16.02 13.04
C ARG A 160 24.77 -15.89 11.57
N PHE A 161 24.62 -14.70 10.99
CA PHE A 161 24.88 -14.43 9.58
C PHE A 161 26.11 -13.54 9.34
N GLU A 162 27.03 -13.47 10.30
CA GLU A 162 28.19 -12.57 10.27
C GLU A 162 29.04 -12.74 9.00
N HIS A 163 29.22 -13.99 8.57
CA HIS A 163 30.00 -14.34 7.37
C HIS A 163 29.15 -14.73 6.17
N GLN A 164 27.83 -14.53 6.24
CA GLN A 164 26.92 -14.86 5.14
C GLN A 164 26.55 -13.60 4.34
N ASP A 165 27.00 -13.58 3.09
CA ASP A 165 26.68 -12.56 2.09
C ASP A 165 26.52 -13.22 0.71
N PRO A 166 25.37 -13.08 0.03
CA PRO A 166 24.17 -12.36 0.47
C PRO A 166 23.47 -13.04 1.65
N LEU A 167 22.84 -12.23 2.50
CA LEU A 167 22.00 -12.73 3.59
C LEU A 167 20.72 -13.36 2.99
N PRO A 168 20.36 -14.62 3.32
CA PRO A 168 19.21 -15.28 2.71
C PRO A 168 17.90 -14.64 3.18
N ARG A 169 16.90 -14.54 2.30
CA ARG A 169 15.57 -14.07 2.69
C ARG A 169 14.92 -15.07 3.66
N PRO A 170 14.29 -14.61 4.76
CA PRO A 170 13.51 -15.50 5.62
C PRO A 170 12.26 -15.99 4.90
N HIS A 171 11.90 -17.27 5.06
CA HIS A 171 10.72 -17.88 4.40
C HIS A 171 9.41 -17.13 4.69
N GLN A 172 9.29 -16.55 5.90
CA GLN A 172 8.13 -15.77 6.31
C GLN A 172 8.08 -14.35 5.73
N TRP A 173 8.99 -13.93 4.86
CA TRP A 173 9.01 -12.58 4.30
C TRP A 173 8.94 -12.62 2.78
N GLY A 174 8.15 -11.74 2.16
CA GLY A 174 8.12 -11.61 0.70
C GLY A 174 7.05 -10.63 0.23
N GLY A 175 6.76 -10.67 -1.07
CA GLY A 175 5.86 -9.73 -1.73
C GLY A 175 4.46 -10.25 -1.98
N TYR A 176 3.50 -9.33 -1.99
CA TYR A 176 2.17 -9.52 -2.57
C TYR A 176 2.01 -8.57 -3.75
N GLU A 177 1.22 -8.99 -4.74
CA GLU A 177 0.71 -8.14 -5.81
C GLU A 177 -0.81 -8.06 -5.70
N VAL A 178 -1.36 -6.85 -5.83
CA VAL A 178 -2.80 -6.60 -5.79
C VAL A 178 -3.30 -6.43 -7.21
N GLU A 179 -4.17 -7.32 -7.66
CA GLU A 179 -4.91 -7.17 -8.91
C GLU A 179 -6.14 -6.29 -8.67
N PRO A 180 -6.21 -5.09 -9.27
CA PRO A 180 -7.31 -4.17 -9.04
C PRO A 180 -8.58 -4.63 -9.77
N MET A 181 -9.70 -4.58 -9.05
CA MET A 181 -11.06 -4.75 -9.59
C MET A 181 -11.83 -3.43 -9.62
N LEU A 182 -11.43 -2.49 -8.76
CA LEU A 182 -12.00 -1.16 -8.65
C LEU A 182 -10.88 -0.16 -8.35
N ILE A 183 -10.88 0.98 -9.04
CA ILE A 183 -10.01 2.11 -8.72
C ILE A 183 -10.87 3.39 -8.70
N GLU A 184 -10.83 4.14 -7.61
CA GLU A 184 -11.53 5.41 -7.47
C GLU A 184 -10.51 6.54 -7.29
N PHE A 185 -10.63 7.57 -8.12
CA PHE A 185 -9.90 8.82 -8.03
C PHE A 185 -10.79 9.89 -7.43
N TRP A 186 -10.32 10.51 -6.35
CA TRP A 186 -11.00 11.61 -5.67
C TRP A 186 -10.10 12.84 -5.72
N GLN A 187 -10.68 13.97 -6.15
CA GLN A 187 -10.03 15.28 -6.17
C GLN A 187 -10.85 16.28 -5.36
N GLY A 188 -10.20 16.94 -4.42
CA GLY A 188 -10.79 18.00 -3.60
C GLY A 188 -11.30 19.15 -4.46
N ARG A 189 -12.50 19.67 -4.11
CA ARG A 189 -13.16 20.81 -4.76
C ARG A 189 -13.84 21.68 -3.70
N PRO A 190 -14.13 22.96 -4.01
CA PRO A 190 -14.83 23.85 -3.09
C PRO A 190 -16.21 23.32 -2.71
N SER A 191 -16.75 23.79 -1.59
CA SER A 191 -18.12 23.48 -1.15
C SER A 191 -18.44 22.00 -0.96
N ARG A 192 -17.41 21.15 -0.82
CA ARG A 192 -17.52 19.68 -0.70
C ARG A 192 -18.09 18.98 -1.94
N LEU A 193 -18.14 19.68 -3.09
CA LEU A 193 -18.60 19.11 -4.35
C LEU A 193 -17.44 18.42 -5.09
N HIS A 194 -16.84 17.43 -4.44
CA HIS A 194 -15.63 16.75 -4.88
C HIS A 194 -15.82 16.00 -6.20
N ASP A 195 -14.77 15.97 -7.01
CA ASP A 195 -14.75 15.14 -8.22
C ASP A 195 -14.38 13.72 -7.83
N ARG A 196 -15.21 12.76 -8.25
CA ARG A 196 -15.02 11.33 -7.99
C ARG A 196 -15.19 10.54 -9.28
N ILE A 197 -14.12 9.94 -9.76
CA ILE A 197 -14.13 9.08 -10.95
C ILE A 197 -13.84 7.65 -10.52
N LEU A 198 -14.80 6.77 -10.79
CA LEU A 198 -14.78 5.36 -10.45
C LEU A 198 -14.54 4.52 -11.71
N TYR A 199 -13.54 3.65 -11.62
CA TYR A 199 -13.26 2.59 -12.57
C TYR A 199 -13.66 1.26 -11.96
N THR A 200 -14.48 0.49 -12.66
CA THR A 200 -14.83 -0.90 -12.28
C THR A 200 -14.47 -1.85 -13.40
N LYS A 201 -13.79 -2.95 -13.06
CA LYS A 201 -13.41 -3.99 -14.01
C LYS A 201 -14.62 -4.90 -14.28
N ALA A 202 -15.02 -5.02 -15.54
CA ALA A 202 -16.09 -5.90 -16.02
C ALA A 202 -15.69 -6.49 -17.37
N ASP A 203 -15.83 -7.81 -17.56
CA ASP A 203 -15.49 -8.51 -18.82
C ASP A 203 -14.09 -8.19 -19.37
N ASN A 204 -13.09 -8.08 -18.48
CA ASN A 204 -11.71 -7.67 -18.78
C ASN A 204 -11.55 -6.25 -19.35
N ALA A 205 -12.58 -5.41 -19.28
CA ALA A 205 -12.54 -3.99 -19.61
C ALA A 205 -12.80 -3.12 -18.37
N TRP A 206 -12.38 -1.85 -18.45
CA TRP A 206 -12.68 -0.86 -17.41
C TRP A 206 -13.87 -0.01 -17.82
N LYS A 207 -14.90 0.02 -16.97
CA LYS A 207 -16.01 0.97 -17.08
C LYS A 207 -15.73 2.18 -16.19
N ILE A 208 -15.90 3.38 -16.74
CA ILE A 208 -15.67 4.65 -16.04
C ILE A 208 -17.02 5.28 -15.68
N SER A 209 -17.13 5.83 -14.49
CA SER A 209 -18.32 6.55 -14.03
C SER A 209 -17.96 7.69 -13.09
N ARG A 210 -18.77 8.75 -13.08
CA ARG A 210 -18.68 9.82 -12.09
C ARG A 210 -19.56 9.46 -10.89
N LEU A 211 -19.04 9.63 -9.67
CA LEU A 211 -19.81 9.46 -8.44
C LEU A 211 -20.17 10.84 -7.86
N ALA A 212 -21.29 10.89 -7.15
CA ALA A 212 -21.61 12.03 -6.29
C ALA A 212 -20.66 12.06 -5.07
N PRO A 213 -20.25 13.25 -4.60
CA PRO A 213 -19.39 13.40 -3.42
C PRO A 213 -20.08 13.07 -2.10
#